data_AF-A0A9E5GSK3-F1
#
_entry.id   AF-A0A9E5GSK3-F1
#
_cell.length_a   1.000
_cell.length_b   1.000
_cell.length_c   1.000
_cell.angle_alpha   90.00
_cell.angle_beta   90.00
_cell.angle_gamma   90.00
#
_symmetry.space_group_name_H-M   'P 1'
#
loop_
_entity.id
_entity.type
_entity.pdbx_description
1 polymer ?
#
loop_
_entity_poly.entity_id
_entity_poly.type
_entity_poly.pdbx_seq_one_letter_code
_entity_poly.pdbx_strand_id
1 'polypeptide(L)'
;MRKGLQSSKAGEAELETKQGDLLTSPYEFNLVKKLAEFDETILRAKTQLAPHLISRYLFELSAMTNIYYAHVKVLTAEEKIKNARILLLHKTRETLKK
;
A
#
# COMPACT_ATOMS: atom_id res chain seq x y z
N MET A 1 -16.18 -3.39 34.22
CA MET A 1 -14.88 -2.92 33.69
C MET A 1 -14.75 -3.33 32.23
N ARG A 2 -14.96 -2.41 31.28
CA ARG A 2 -14.60 -2.52 29.84
C ARG A 2 -15.00 -1.22 29.15
N LYS A 3 -14.02 -0.41 28.76
CA LYS A 3 -14.00 0.46 27.57
C LYS A 3 -12.71 1.27 27.62
N GLY A 4 -11.64 0.64 27.15
CA GLY A 4 -10.44 1.34 26.69
C GLY A 4 -10.55 1.63 25.19
N LEU A 5 -9.77 2.63 24.76
CA LEU A 5 -9.42 2.96 23.38
C LEU A 5 -10.50 3.62 22.49
N GLN A 6 -10.63 4.93 22.65
CA GLN A 6 -11.09 5.87 21.62
C GLN A 6 -10.12 7.08 21.62
N SER A 7 -8.89 6.89 21.12
CA SER A 7 -7.94 7.99 20.81
C SER A 7 -6.72 7.41 20.09
N SER A 8 -6.75 7.27 18.76
CA SER A 8 -5.50 7.12 17.96
C SER A 8 -5.68 7.26 16.43
N LYS A 9 -6.91 7.27 15.90
CA LYS A 9 -7.12 7.23 14.44
C LYS A 9 -6.78 8.54 13.68
N ALA A 10 -6.75 9.68 14.35
CA ALA A 10 -6.47 10.97 13.71
C ALA A 10 -4.97 11.26 13.56
N GLY A 11 -4.14 10.86 14.53
CA GLY A 11 -2.69 11.08 14.49
C GLY A 11 -1.96 10.16 13.50
N GLU A 12 -2.48 8.96 13.25
CA GLU A 12 -1.93 8.04 12.24
C GLU A 12 -2.14 8.57 10.82
N ALA A 13 -3.31 9.15 10.52
CA ALA A 13 -3.62 9.70 9.19
C ALA A 13 -2.80 10.96 8.84
N GLU A 14 -2.49 11.81 9.82
CA GLU A 14 -1.64 13.01 9.62
C GLU A 14 -0.16 12.67 9.42
N LEU A 15 0.31 11.55 9.96
CA LEU A 15 1.66 11.02 9.74
C LEU A 15 1.77 10.33 8.38
N GLU A 16 0.74 9.57 7.97
CA GLU A 16 0.68 8.88 6.68
C GLU A 16 0.66 9.86 5.49
N THR A 17 -0.04 10.98 5.62
CA THR A 17 -0.15 12.01 4.56
C THR A 17 1.16 12.76 4.31
N LYS A 18 1.86 13.19 5.37
CA LYS A 18 3.17 13.88 5.24
C LYS A 18 4.29 13.01 4.66
N GLN A 19 4.18 11.69 4.79
CA GLN A 19 5.17 10.75 4.24
C GLN A 19 4.91 10.46 2.75
N GLY A 20 3.67 10.62 2.27
CA GLY A 20 3.31 10.49 0.86
C GLY A 20 4.03 11.50 -0.05
N ASP A 21 4.17 12.74 0.40
CA ASP A 21 4.84 13.82 -0.35
C ASP A 21 6.34 13.54 -0.61
N LEU A 22 6.93 12.62 0.15
CA LEU A 22 8.33 12.23 0.01
C LEU A 22 8.55 11.14 -1.06
N LEU A 23 7.47 10.56 -1.59
CA LEU A 23 7.49 9.55 -2.64
C LEU A 23 7.47 10.24 -4.01
N THR A 24 8.61 10.30 -4.67
CA THR A 24 8.81 11.04 -5.93
C THR A 24 9.01 10.14 -7.14
N SER A 25 9.20 8.84 -6.93
CA SER A 25 9.48 7.89 -8.00
C SER A 25 8.19 7.48 -8.72
N PRO A 26 8.20 7.35 -10.06
CA PRO A 26 7.06 6.82 -10.80
C PRO A 26 6.67 5.40 -10.34
N TYR A 27 7.64 4.60 -9.88
CA TYR A 27 7.38 3.27 -9.34
C TYR A 27 6.61 3.30 -8.01
N GLU A 28 6.87 4.30 -7.16
CA GLU A 28 6.15 4.50 -5.90
C GLU A 28 4.70 4.89 -6.20
N PHE A 29 4.50 5.86 -7.10
CA PHE A 29 3.18 6.31 -7.52
C PHE A 29 2.34 5.18 -8.11
N ASN A 30 2.93 4.38 -9.00
CA ASN A 30 2.25 3.23 -9.59
C ASN A 30 1.83 2.20 -8.53
N LEU A 31 2.67 1.94 -7.53
CA LEU A 31 2.36 1.00 -6.47
C LEU A 31 1.24 1.53 -5.56
N VAL A 32 1.28 2.81 -5.19
CA VAL A 32 0.21 3.48 -4.42
C VAL A 32 -1.11 3.42 -5.18
N LYS A 33 -1.10 3.75 -6.48
CA LYS A 33 -2.29 3.68 -7.32
C LYS A 33 -2.86 2.26 -7.35
N LYS A 34 -2.00 1.24 -7.54
CA LYS A 34 -2.45 -0.15 -7.54
C LYS A 34 -3.12 -0.51 -6.22
N LEU A 35 -2.54 -0.13 -5.07
CA LEU A 35 -3.14 -0.37 -3.76
C LEU A 35 -4.52 0.27 -3.59
N ALA A 36 -4.72 1.48 -4.13
CA ALA A 36 -6.02 2.15 -4.09
C ALA A 36 -7.11 1.43 -4.92
N GLU A 37 -6.73 0.70 -5.97
CA GLU A 37 -7.65 -0.07 -6.82
C GLU A 37 -8.16 -1.37 -6.15
N PHE A 38 -7.62 -1.75 -4.99
CA PHE A 38 -7.97 -3.03 -4.35
C PHE A 38 -9.44 -3.12 -3.96
N ASP A 39 -9.99 -2.08 -3.33
CA ASP A 39 -11.38 -2.07 -2.87
C ASP A 39 -12.35 -2.12 -4.05
N GLU A 40 -12.04 -1.40 -5.14
CA GLU A 40 -12.81 -1.48 -6.38
C GLU A 40 -12.73 -2.89 -6.99
N THR A 41 -11.55 -3.51 -6.97
CA THR A 41 -11.35 -4.88 -7.46
C THR A 41 -12.21 -5.88 -6.69
N ILE A 42 -12.28 -5.76 -5.37
CA ILE A 42 -13.15 -6.60 -4.53
C ILE A 42 -14.62 -6.40 -4.90
N LEU A 43 -15.06 -5.14 -5.04
CA LEU A 43 -16.44 -4.82 -5.40
C LEU A 43 -16.80 -5.37 -6.79
N ARG A 44 -15.88 -5.28 -7.74
CA ARG A 44 -16.05 -5.82 -9.10
C ARG A 44 -16.12 -7.34 -9.08
N ALA A 45 -15.21 -8.00 -8.36
CA ALA A 45 -15.19 -9.45 -8.19
C ALA A 45 -16.51 -9.97 -7.59
N LYS A 46 -17.04 -9.25 -6.59
CA LYS A 46 -18.36 -9.55 -5.99
C LYS A 46 -19.49 -9.37 -7.00
N THR A 47 -19.57 -8.22 -7.66
CA THR A 47 -20.66 -7.87 -8.58
C THR A 47 -20.72 -8.81 -9.79
N GLN A 48 -19.56 -9.22 -10.30
CA GLN A 48 -19.44 -10.07 -11.49
C GLN A 48 -19.35 -11.57 -11.15
N LEU A 49 -19.38 -11.96 -9.87
CA LEU A 49 -19.14 -13.34 -9.42
C LEU A 49 -17.83 -13.91 -9.99
N ALA A 50 -16.79 -13.07 -10.02
CA ALA A 50 -15.54 -13.30 -10.72
C ALA A 50 -14.33 -13.27 -9.74
N PRO A 51 -14.13 -14.31 -8.91
CA PRO A 51 -13.05 -14.34 -7.90
C PRO A 51 -11.64 -14.28 -8.50
N HIS A 52 -11.47 -14.71 -9.76
CA HIS A 52 -10.20 -14.64 -10.49
C HIS A 52 -9.68 -13.20 -10.68
N LEU A 53 -10.55 -12.19 -10.55
CA LEU A 53 -10.12 -10.78 -10.58
C LEU A 53 -9.22 -10.44 -9.38
N ILE A 54 -9.49 -11.02 -8.22
CA ILE A 54 -8.68 -10.82 -7.01
C ILE A 54 -7.31 -11.46 -7.20
N SER A 55 -7.25 -12.71 -7.67
CA SER A 55 -5.97 -13.39 -7.89
C SER A 55 -5.12 -12.68 -8.95
N ARG A 56 -5.75 -12.21 -10.03
CA ARG A 56 -5.07 -11.39 -11.05
C ARG A 56 -4.51 -10.10 -10.47
N TYR A 57 -5.30 -9.37 -9.68
CA TYR A 57 -4.85 -8.16 -9.00
C TYR A 57 -3.64 -8.43 -8.10
N LEU A 58 -3.69 -9.49 -7.28
CA LEU A 58 -2.59 -9.83 -6.37
C LEU A 58 -1.31 -10.23 -7.13
N PHE A 59 -1.46 -10.94 -8.26
CA PHE A 59 -0.34 -11.26 -9.15
C PHE A 59 0.31 -10.00 -9.71
N GLU A 60 -0.50 -9.07 -10.23
CA GLU A 60 -0.03 -7.78 -10.76
C GLU A 60 0.64 -6.94 -9.67
N LEU A 61 0.05 -6.86 -8.47
CA LEU A 61 0.62 -6.13 -7.33
C LEU A 61 1.99 -6.71 -6.91
N SER A 62 2.12 -8.02 -6.87
CA SER A 62 3.38 -8.71 -6.57
C SER A 62 4.45 -8.40 -7.63
N ALA A 63 4.10 -8.47 -8.92
CA ALA A 63 5.01 -8.14 -10.02
C ALA A 63 5.48 -6.67 -9.93
N MET A 64 4.57 -5.74 -9.66
CA MET A 64 4.91 -4.32 -9.48
C MET A 64 5.83 -4.09 -8.28
N THR A 65 5.62 -4.83 -7.18
CA THR A 65 6.47 -4.76 -5.99
C THR A 65 7.90 -5.21 -6.28
N ASN A 66 8.07 -6.28 -7.06
CA ASN A 66 9.39 -6.76 -7.49
C ASN A 66 10.11 -5.73 -8.37
N ILE A 67 9.40 -5.12 -9.32
CA ILE A 67 9.95 -4.06 -10.17
C ILE A 67 10.35 -2.86 -9.32
N TYR A 68 9.51 -2.44 -8.38
CA TYR A 68 9.79 -1.36 -7.44
C TYR A 68 11.06 -1.63 -6.63
N TYR A 69 11.23 -2.84 -6.09
CA TYR A 69 12.42 -3.21 -5.32
C TYR A 69 13.71 -3.15 -6.15
N ALA A 70 13.64 -3.50 -7.44
CA ALA A 70 14.79 -3.43 -8.33
C ALA A 70 15.21 -1.99 -8.67
N HIS A 71 14.26 -1.05 -8.73
CA HIS A 71 14.52 0.32 -9.23
C HIS A 71 14.63 1.36 -8.11
N VAL A 72 14.07 1.10 -6.92
CA VAL A 72 14.03 2.06 -5.83
C VAL A 72 14.87 1.57 -4.64
N LYS A 73 15.92 2.32 -4.32
CA LYS A 73 16.78 2.03 -3.17
C LYS A 73 16.08 2.38 -1.86
N VAL A 74 15.48 1.38 -1.21
CA VAL A 74 14.76 1.57 0.05
C VAL A 74 15.72 1.75 1.24
N LEU A 75 16.70 0.87 1.38
CA LEU A 75 17.53 0.78 2.59
C LEU A 75 18.57 1.89 2.72
N THR A 76 19.03 2.44 1.59
CA THR A 76 20.10 3.45 1.51
C THR A 76 19.56 4.89 1.38
N ALA A 77 18.25 5.10 1.48
CA ALA A 77 17.65 6.42 1.42
C ALA A 77 17.79 7.16 2.76
N GLU A 78 17.65 8.48 2.73
CA GLU A 78 17.54 9.30 3.93
C GLU A 78 16.37 8.84 4.80
N GLU A 79 16.49 9.01 6.12
CA GLU A 79 15.59 8.40 7.11
C GLU A 79 14.10 8.67 6.85
N LYS A 80 13.74 9.92 6.49
CA LYS A 80 12.35 10.29 6.20
C LYS A 80 11.79 9.56 4.97
N ILE A 81 12.57 9.51 3.87
CA ILE A 81 12.20 8.84 2.62
C ILE A 81 12.17 7.33 2.83
N LYS A 82 13.16 6.79 3.54
CA LYS A 82 13.22 5.37 3.91
C LYS A 82 11.98 4.94 4.68
N ASN A 83 11.55 5.72 5.68
CA ASN A 83 10.35 5.42 6.45
C ASN A 83 9.08 5.44 5.59
N ALA A 84 8.94 6.42 4.68
CA ALA A 84 7.84 6.46 3.72
C ALA A 84 7.82 5.23 2.80
N ARG A 85 8.98 4.82 2.28
CA ARG A 85 9.13 3.62 1.43
C ARG A 85 8.83 2.31 2.17
N ILE A 86 9.23 2.21 3.43
CA ILE A 86 8.94 1.06 4.29
C ILE A 86 7.44 0.99 4.57
N LEU A 87 6.79 2.13 4.86
CA LEU A 87 5.35 2.20 5.04
C LEU A 87 4.60 1.72 3.80
N LEU A 88 5.01 2.16 2.61
CA LEU A 88 4.43 1.69 1.33
C LEU A 88 4.55 0.17 1.17
N LEU A 89 5.72 -0.40 1.46
CA LEU A 89 5.92 -1.85 1.45
C LEU A 89 5.08 -2.57 2.51
N HIS A 90 4.89 -1.97 3.68
CA HIS A 90 4.05 -2.52 4.73
C HIS A 90 2.59 -2.62 4.26
N LYS A 91 2.03 -1.54 3.71
CA LYS A 91 0.66 -1.53 3.16
C LYS A 91 0.49 -2.53 2.02
N THR A 92 1.52 -2.68 1.19
CA THR A 92 1.56 -3.70 0.13
C THR A 92 1.48 -5.11 0.70
N ARG A 93 2.30 -5.42 1.71
CA ARG A 93 2.28 -6.71 2.41
C ARG A 93 0.94 -6.99 3.08
N GLU A 94 0.34 -5.99 3.71
CA GLU A 94 -1.00 -6.14 4.34
C GLU A 94 -2.05 -6.49 3.30
N THR A 95 -2.02 -5.85 2.13
CA THR A 95 -2.95 -6.13 1.04
C THR A 95 -2.79 -7.55 0.49
N LEU A 96 -1.54 -8.03 0.35
CA LEU A 96 -1.27 -9.40 -0.10
C LEU A 96 -1.69 -10.50 0.88
N LYS A 97 -1.93 -10.17 2.15
CA LYS A 97 -2.30 -11.11 3.20
C LYS A 97 -3.81 -11.25 3.44
N LYS A 98 -4.61 -10.33 2.89
CA LYS A 98 -6.07 -10.35 3.03
C LYS A 98 -6.68 -11.50 2.24
#